data_AF-A0A286GJM0-F1
#
_entry.id   AF-A0A286GJM0-F1
#
_cell.length_a   1.000
_cell.length_b   1.000
_cell.length_c   1.000
_cell.angle_alpha   90.00
_cell.angle_beta   90.00
_cell.angle_gamma   90.00
#
_symmetry.space_group_name_H-M   'P 1'
#
loop_
_entity.id
_entity.type
_entity.pdbx_description
1 polymer ?
#
loop_
_entity_poly.entity_id
_entity_poly.type
_entity_poly.pdbx_seq_one_letter_code
_entity_poly.pdbx_strand_id
1 'polypeptide(L)' 'MNSILLGSLTLSLLHALIPSHWLPFVTIGQTERWSLRQPLTVTAIAGLAHTISTTLLGILVSLAGWQLAERCFFPPVWK' A
#
# COMPACT_ATOMS: atom_id res chain seq x y z
N MET A 1 7.30 -6.94 -19.74
CA MET A 1 7.74 -6.59 -18.37
C MET A 1 7.79 -5.10 -18.09
N ASN A 2 8.41 -4.27 -18.93
CA ASN A 2 8.58 -2.83 -18.65
C ASN A 2 7.26 -2.08 -18.40
N SER A 3 6.20 -2.44 -19.12
CA SER A 3 4.86 -1.85 -18.92
C SER A 3 4.27 -2.11 -17.53
N ILE A 4 4.51 -3.28 -16.95
CA ILE A 4 4.02 -3.63 -15.61
C ILE A 4 4.79 -2.81 -14.56
N LEU A 5 6.12 -2.71 -14.69
CA LEU A 5 6.93 -1.93 -13.77
C LEU A 5 6.56 -0.44 -13.81
N LEU A 6 6.47 0.12 -15.02
CA LEU A 6 6.10 1.53 -15.21
C LEU A 6 4.66 1.80 -14.77
N GLY A 7 3.72 0.94 -15.16
CA GLY A 7 2.31 1.07 -14.77
C GLY A 7 2.11 1.01 -13.26
N SER A 8 2.74 0.04 -12.58
CA SER A 8 2.70 -0.08 -11.13
C SER A 8 3.34 1.11 -10.43
N LEU A 9 4.48 1.61 -10.92
CA LEU A 9 5.12 2.80 -10.37
C LEU A 9 4.21 4.03 -10.51
N THR A 10 3.69 4.29 -11.71
CA THR A 10 2.78 5.42 -11.96
C THR A 10 1.53 5.34 -11.10
N LEU A 11 0.90 4.16 -11.02
CA LEU A 11 -0.29 3.96 -10.19
C LEU A 11 0.01 4.20 -8.71
N SER A 12 1.16 3.73 -8.22
CA SER A 12 1.57 3.91 -6.82
C SER A 12 1.76 5.40 -6.48
N LEU A 13 2.40 6.17 -7.38
CA LEU A 13 2.58 7.61 -7.21
C LEU A 13 1.25 8.37 -7.22
N LEU A 14 0.37 8.05 -8.18
CA LEU A 14 -0.95 8.68 -8.28
C LEU A 14 -1.83 8.36 -7.07
N HIS A 15 -1.76 7.14 -6.56
CA HIS A 15 -2.49 6.73 -5.36
C HIS A 15 -2.02 7.50 -4.12
N ALA A 16 -0.70 7.66 -3.94
CA ALA A 16 -0.12 8.40 -2.82
C ALA A 16 -0.48 9.90 -2.85
N LEU A 17 -0.73 10.47 -4.03
CA LEU A 17 -1.15 11.87 -4.19
C LEU A 17 -2.58 12.14 -3.71
N ILE A 18 -3.42 11.11 -3.61
CA ILE A 18 -4.81 11.27 -3.15
C ILE A 18 -4.80 11.86 -1.74
N PRO A 19 -5.49 13.00 -1.49
CA PRO A 19 -5.43 13.72 -0.22
C PRO A 19 -5.70 12.86 1.01
N SER A 20 -6.53 11.83 0.91
CA SER A 20 -6.82 10.90 2.01
C SER A 20 -5.58 10.26 2.64
N HIS A 21 -4.45 10.18 1.93
CA HIS A 21 -3.23 9.54 2.42
C HIS A 21 -2.30 10.47 3.20
N TRP A 22 -2.35 11.79 2.95
CA TRP A 22 -1.41 12.74 3.54
C TRP A 22 -2.08 13.92 4.25
N LEU A 23 -3.30 14.29 3.85
CA LEU A 23 -4.03 15.44 4.39
C LEU A 23 -4.26 15.34 5.91
N PRO A 24 -4.61 14.16 6.49
CA PRO A 24 -4.75 14.05 7.94
C PRO A 24 -3.49 14.45 8.70
N PHE A 25 -2.31 14.00 8.26
CA PHE A 25 -1.02 14.35 8.88
C PHE A 25 -0.71 15.84 8.78
N VAL A 26 -1.04 16.46 7.64
CA VAL A 26 -0.88 17.92 7.45
C VAL A 26 -1.82 18.68 8.38
N THR A 27 -3.10 18.27 8.48
CA THR A 27 -4.06 18.93 9.38
C THR A 27 -3.65 18.84 10.85
N ILE A 28 -3.17 17.67 11.30
CA ILE A 28 -2.63 17.48 12.66
C ILE A 28 -1.39 18.36 12.86
N GLY A 29 -0.47 18.37 11.90
CA GLY A 29 0.73 19.20 11.98
C GLY A 29 0.41 20.70 12.07
N GLN A 30 -0.62 21.17 11.36
CA GLN A 30 -1.07 22.56 11.45
C GLN A 30 -1.69 22.88 12.82
N THR A 31 -2.55 22.00 13.36
CA THR A 31 -3.17 22.21 14.68
C THR A 31 -2.14 22.20 15.80
N GLU A 32 -1.14 21.32 15.73
CA GLU A 32 -0.06 21.19 16.71
C GLU A 32 1.12 22.16 16.46
N ARG A 33 0.99 23.07 15.49
CA ARG A 33 2.01 24.07 15.12
C ARG A 33 3.39 23.45 14.83
N TRP A 34 3.39 22.30 14.17
CA TRP A 34 4.61 21.63 13.73
C TRP A 34 5.34 22.43 12.66
N SER A 35 6.67 22.34 12.68
CA SER A 35 7.51 22.73 11.56
C SER A 35 7.24 21.84 10.34
N LEU A 36 7.44 22.34 9.12
CA LEU A 36 7.20 21.60 7.87
C LEU A 36 7.91 20.24 7.81
N ARG A 37 9.07 20.09 8.46
CA ARG A 37 9.83 18.83 8.46
C ARG A 37 9.10 17.69 9.17
N GLN A 38 8.33 18.00 10.22
CA GLN A 38 7.64 17.00 11.02
C GLN A 38 6.53 16.27 10.25
N PRO A 39 5.50 16.92 9.66
CA PRO A 39 4.47 16.21 8.91
C PRO A 39 5.06 15.49 7.68
N LEU A 40 6.09 16.04 7.03
CA LEU A 40 6.79 15.33 5.93
C LEU A 40 7.42 14.02 6.41
N THR A 41 8.15 14.05 7.53
CA THR A 41 8.84 12.87 8.07
C THR A 41 7.84 11.84 8.58
N VAL A 42 6.83 12.27 9.32
CA VAL A 42 5.78 11.40 9.86
C VAL A 42 4.98 10.75 8.74
N THR A 43 4.57 11.52 7.72
CA THR A 43 3.85 10.99 6.55
C THR A 43 4.71 9.97 5.79
N ALA A 44 6.01 10.25 5.60
CA ALA A 44 6.91 9.32 4.92
C ALA A 44 7.09 8.00 5.69
N ILE A 45 7.29 8.06 7.00
CA ILE A 45 7.43 6.86 7.85
C ILE A 45 6.13 6.07 7.88
N ALA A 46 4.99 6.74 8.08
CA ALA A 46 3.67 6.11 8.10
C ALA A 46 3.34 5.44 6.76
N GLY A 47 3.59 6.13 5.64
CA GLY A 47 3.38 5.59 4.30
C GLY A 47 4.26 4.38 4.01
N LEU A 48 5.53 4.40 4.44
CA LEU A 48 6.44 3.26 4.31
C LEU A 48 5.95 2.07 5.14
N ALA A 49 5.61 2.29 6.40
CA ALA A 49 5.08 1.25 7.29
C ALA A 49 3.77 0.64 6.74
N HIS A 50 2.87 1.49 6.25
CA HIS A 50 1.63 1.07 5.60
C HIS A 50 1.89 0.22 4.35
N THR A 51 2.80 0.63 3.47
CA THR A 51 3.12 -0.10 2.24
C THR A 51 3.77 -1.46 2.53
N ILE A 52 4.71 -1.50 3.48
CA ILE A 52 5.36 -2.75 3.89
C ILE A 52 4.35 -3.71 4.51
N SER A 53 3.51 -3.22 5.43
CA SER A 53 2.52 -4.08 6.12
C SER A 53 1.48 -4.66 5.14
N THR A 54 0.95 -3.85 4.22
CA THR A 54 -0.01 -4.33 3.22
C THR A 54 0.63 -5.31 2.22
N THR A 55 1.88 -5.07 1.82
CA THR A 55 2.62 -6.00 0.95
C THR A 55 2.85 -7.35 1.64
N LEU A 56 3.29 -7.32 2.91
CA LEU A 56 3.48 -8.54 3.70
C LEU A 56 2.17 -9.32 3.88
N LEU A 57 1.08 -8.62 4.19
CA LEU A 57 -0.25 -9.24 4.26
C LEU A 57 -0.65 -9.87 2.92
N GLY A 58 -0.42 -9.17 1.80
CA GLY A 58 -0.67 -9.71 0.46
C GLY A 58 0.11 -10.98 0.16
N ILE A 59 1.39 -11.04 0.55
CA ILE A 59 2.23 -12.24 0.42
C ILE A 59 1.67 -13.38 1.27
N LEU A 60 1.33 -13.12 2.54
CA LEU A 60 0.78 -14.13 3.44
C LEU A 60 -0.54 -14.71 2.91
N VAL A 61 -1.45 -13.85 2.45
CA VAL A 61 -2.72 -14.27 1.85
C VAL A 61 -2.47 -15.08 0.56
N SER A 62 -1.51 -14.68 -0.26
CA SER A 62 -1.15 -15.42 -1.48
C SER A 62 -0.62 -16.81 -1.18
N LEU A 63 0.25 -16.95 -0.16
CA LEU A 63 0.78 -18.24 0.28
C LEU A 63 -0.31 -19.14 0.86
N ALA A 64 -1.21 -18.57 1.67
CA ALA A 64 -2.36 -19.31 2.20
C ALA A 64 -3.29 -19.78 1.09
N GLY A 65 -3.56 -18.93 0.10
CA GLY A 65 -4.34 -19.27 -1.08
C GLY A 65 -3.70 -20.38 -1.91
N TRP A 66 -2.38 -20.35 -2.09
CA TRP A 66 -1.63 -21.40 -2.77
C TRP A 66 -1.76 -22.76 -2.07
N GLN A 67 -1.54 -22.79 -0.75
CA GLN A 67 -1.68 -24.02 0.04
C GLN A 67 -3.10 -24.58 0.02
N LEU A 68 -4.12 -23.71 0.00
CA LEU A 68 -5.51 -24.12 -0.11
C LEU A 68 -5.79 -24.72 -1.49
N ALA A 69 -5.30 -24.11 -2.57
CA ALA A 69 -5.48 -24.61 -3.94
C ALA A 69 -4.80 -25.97 -4.18
N GLU A 70 -3.67 -26.24 -3.53
CA GLU A 70 -3.01 -27.55 -3.61
C GLU A 70 -3.79 -28.64 -2.84
N ARG A 71 -4.38 -28.30 -1.69
CA ARG A 71 -5.09 -29.26 -0.83
C ARG A 71 -6.52 -29.52 -1.27
N CYS A 72 -7.17 -28.52 -1.85
CA CYS A 72 -8.49 -28.63 -2.44
C CYS A 72 -8.33 -28.53 -3.95
N PHE A 73 -8.42 -29.66 -4.66
CA PHE A 73 -8.55 -29.65 -6.12
C PHE A 73 -9.85 -28.91 -6.47
N PHE A 74 -9.75 -27.61 -6.75
CA PHE A 74 -10.83 -26.84 -7.30
C PHE A 74 -10.88 -27.16 -8.80
N PRO A 75 -11.89 -27.91 -9.29
CA PRO A 75 -12.11 -27.95 -10.72
C PRO A 75 -12.30 -26.51 -11.21
N PRO A 76 -11.76 -26.14 -12.38
CA PRO A 76 -11.88 -24.78 -12.89
C PRO A 76 -13.37 -24.38 -12.94
N VAL A 77 -13.71 -23.33 -12.19
CA VAL A 77 -15.08 -22.81 -12.07
C VAL A 77 -15.48 -21.99 -13.31
N TRP A 78 -14.49 -21.59 -14.11
CA TRP A 78 -14.67 -20.84 -15.35
C TRP A 78 -14.67 -21.83 -16.52
N LYS A 79 -15.87 -22.24 -16.95
CA LYS A 79 -16.12 -22.60 -18.34
C LYS A 79 -16.43 -21.35 -19.13
#